data_AF-A0A7V5R6X8-F1
#
_entry.id   AF-A0A7V5R6X8-F1
#
_cell.length_a   1.000
_cell.length_b   1.000
_cell.length_c   1.000
_cell.angle_alpha   90.00
_cell.angle_beta   90.00
_cell.angle_gamma   90.00
#
_symmetry.space_group_name_H-M   'P 1'
#
loop_
_entity.id
_entity.type
_entity.pdbx_description
1 polymer ?
#
loop_
_entity_poly.entity_id
_entity_poly.type
_entity_poly.pdbx_seq_one_letter_code
_entity_poly.pdbx_strand_id
1 'polypeptide(L)'
;MKMRTIVSMTLFISFILLVVTSIILYIVPHGRVAYWSDWQLWGLTKDQWGNLHINLGFLFLFTGILHIYFNWRPLLAAMKSRARQVIVFTPHFNIALILTLLVCIGTVLKVPPMSTIINLAESIKDQAAEKYGEPPYGHAELSSLKLFARRLGLDMNMAMTLLKQKNISFSGPDQTILDIAEENHLTPKQVYEIIKPALQSSRQKKGLPDIPPPGFGHRSLADICTQYHLDMPKILQSLALKKIIASPKQTIKEIAAANDTDPRVIFTALHDICNR
;
A
#
# COMPACT_ATOMS: atom_id res chain seq x y z
N MET A 1 -42.33 -16.03 -22.92
CA MET A 1 -41.21 -15.79 -23.85
C MET A 1 -40.43 -14.51 -23.53
N LYS A 2 -41.10 -13.36 -23.30
CA LYS A 2 -40.42 -12.08 -22.97
C LYS A 2 -39.43 -12.15 -21.78
N MET A 3 -39.79 -12.80 -20.68
CA MET A 3 -38.92 -12.89 -19.49
C MET A 3 -37.62 -13.68 -19.72
N ARG A 4 -37.66 -14.76 -20.51
CA ARG A 4 -36.45 -15.54 -20.83
C ARG A 4 -35.47 -14.70 -21.65
N THR A 5 -35.98 -13.98 -22.65
CA THR A 5 -35.18 -13.09 -23.49
C THR A 5 -34.58 -11.97 -22.65
N ILE A 6 -35.37 -11.31 -21.79
CA ILE A 6 -34.88 -10.24 -20.90
C ILE A 6 -33.74 -10.77 -20.02
N VAL A 7 -33.93 -11.89 -19.32
CA VAL A 7 -32.90 -12.46 -18.43
C VAL A 7 -31.63 -12.81 -19.20
N SER A 8 -31.75 -13.43 -20.38
CA SER A 8 -30.57 -13.75 -21.21
C SER A 8 -29.85 -12.48 -21.71
N MET A 9 -30.59 -11.44 -22.12
CA MET A 9 -29.98 -10.18 -22.55
C MET A 9 -29.33 -9.44 -21.38
N THR A 10 -29.95 -9.40 -20.21
CA THR A 10 -29.35 -8.81 -19.00
C THR A 10 -28.09 -9.56 -18.58
N LEU A 11 -28.11 -10.90 -18.62
CA LEU A 11 -26.93 -11.72 -18.34
C LEU A 11 -25.77 -11.40 -19.32
N PHE A 12 -26.08 -11.28 -20.61
CA PHE A 12 -25.08 -10.96 -21.63
C PHE A 12 -24.49 -9.55 -21.48
N ILE A 13 -25.33 -8.54 -21.26
CA ILE A 13 -24.87 -7.15 -21.08
C ILE A 13 -24.06 -7.02 -19.79
N SER A 14 -24.54 -7.59 -18.68
CA SER A 14 -23.80 -7.57 -17.41
C SER A 14 -22.47 -8.31 -17.50
N PHE A 15 -22.39 -9.40 -18.27
CA PHE A 15 -21.11 -10.08 -18.57
C PHE A 15 -20.12 -9.15 -19.28
N ILE A 16 -20.55 -8.44 -20.33
CA ILE A 16 -19.67 -7.49 -21.05
C ILE A 16 -19.14 -6.41 -20.10
N LEU A 17 -20.02 -5.80 -19.30
CA LEU A 17 -19.62 -4.77 -18.35
C LEU A 17 -18.72 -5.33 -17.24
N LEU A 18 -18.92 -6.58 -16.83
CA LEU A 18 -18.02 -7.27 -15.91
C LEU A 18 -16.64 -7.50 -16.49
N VAL A 19 -16.52 -7.85 -17.78
CA VAL A 19 -15.21 -7.96 -18.45
C VAL A 19 -14.50 -6.61 -18.44
N VAL A 20 -15.20 -5.53 -18.80
CA VAL A 20 -14.62 -4.17 -18.80
C VAL A 20 -14.13 -3.80 -17.39
N THR A 21 -14.97 -3.96 -16.38
CA THR A 21 -14.59 -3.64 -15.00
C THR A 21 -13.49 -4.55 -14.45
N SER A 22 -13.45 -5.83 -14.85
CA SER A 22 -12.36 -6.75 -14.48
C SER A 22 -11.02 -6.31 -15.06
N ILE A 23 -11.00 -5.89 -16.33
CA ILE A 23 -9.78 -5.35 -16.98
C ILE A 23 -9.31 -4.10 -16.25
N ILE A 24 -10.23 -3.20 -15.88
CA ILE A 24 -9.87 -1.99 -15.14
C ILE A 24 -9.32 -2.33 -13.77
N LEU A 25 -9.99 -3.18 -12.99
CA LEU A 25 -9.50 -3.61 -11.67
C LEU A 25 -8.18 -4.40 -11.73
N TYR A 26 -7.89 -5.03 -12.87
CA TYR A 26 -6.62 -5.70 -13.12
C TYR A 26 -5.46 -4.69 -13.21
N ILE A 27 -5.66 -3.52 -13.83
CA ILE A 27 -4.63 -2.49 -14.01
C ILE A 27 -4.64 -1.39 -12.92
N VAL A 28 -5.71 -1.27 -12.14
CA VAL A 28 -5.84 -0.27 -11.08
C VAL A 28 -4.69 -0.43 -10.06
N PRO A 29 -4.02 0.67 -9.67
CA PRO A 29 -2.92 0.61 -8.70
C PRO A 29 -3.33 0.00 -7.35
N HIS A 30 -2.33 -0.39 -6.56
CA HIS A 30 -2.55 -0.76 -5.16
C HIS A 30 -3.29 0.36 -4.42
N GLY A 31 -4.17 0.01 -3.47
CA GLY A 31 -4.99 0.99 -2.74
C GLY A 31 -4.16 2.11 -2.13
N ARG A 32 -3.03 1.77 -1.51
CA ARG A 32 -2.06 2.74 -0.95
C ARG A 32 -1.61 3.81 -1.96
N VAL A 33 -1.37 3.44 -3.23
CA VAL A 33 -0.95 4.38 -4.28
C VAL A 33 -2.16 5.16 -4.78
N ALA A 34 -3.26 4.45 -5.02
CA ALA A 34 -4.48 5.05 -5.57
C ALA A 34 -5.07 6.14 -4.66
N TYR A 35 -5.17 5.91 -3.36
CA TYR A 35 -5.66 6.93 -2.42
C TYR A 35 -4.64 8.06 -2.23
N TRP A 36 -3.35 7.73 -2.19
CA TRP A 36 -2.29 8.73 -1.99
C TRP A 36 -2.19 9.74 -3.14
N SER A 37 -2.38 9.27 -4.38
CA SER A 37 -2.30 10.10 -5.58
C SER A 37 -3.65 10.54 -6.12
N ASP A 38 -4.76 10.27 -5.43
CA ASP A 38 -6.13 10.41 -5.95
C ASP A 38 -6.28 9.87 -7.37
N TRP A 39 -5.95 8.58 -7.55
CA TRP A 39 -5.97 7.95 -8.87
C TRP A 39 -7.40 7.85 -9.41
N GLN A 40 -7.57 8.28 -10.65
CA GLN A 40 -8.83 8.21 -11.38
C GLN A 40 -8.63 7.69 -12.81
N LEU A 41 -9.62 6.98 -13.32
CA LEU A 41 -9.71 6.56 -14.71
C LEU A 41 -11.13 6.79 -15.23
N TRP A 42 -11.23 7.51 -16.33
CA TRP A 42 -12.51 7.96 -16.92
C TRP A 42 -13.40 8.71 -15.92
N GLY A 43 -12.78 9.50 -15.05
CA GLY A 43 -13.49 10.29 -14.02
C GLY A 43 -13.99 9.48 -12.83
N LEU A 44 -13.65 8.19 -12.74
CA LEU A 44 -14.01 7.34 -11.62
C LEU A 44 -12.78 6.98 -10.77
N THR A 45 -12.95 7.02 -9.45
CA THR A 45 -11.95 6.60 -8.48
C THR A 45 -11.81 5.08 -8.43
N LYS A 46 -10.75 4.60 -7.77
CA LYS A 46 -10.57 3.16 -7.48
C LYS A 46 -11.82 2.53 -6.85
N ASP A 47 -12.41 3.18 -5.86
CA ASP A 47 -13.55 2.65 -5.12
C ASP A 47 -14.82 2.63 -5.97
N GLN A 48 -15.02 3.65 -6.80
CA GLN A 48 -16.16 3.68 -7.72
C GLN A 48 -16.08 2.54 -8.75
N TRP A 49 -14.89 2.26 -9.30
CA TRP A 49 -14.68 1.09 -10.15
C TRP A 49 -14.94 -0.23 -9.43
N GLY A 50 -14.48 -0.36 -8.17
CA GLY A 50 -14.75 -1.53 -7.33
C GLY A 50 -16.24 -1.71 -7.06
N ASN A 51 -16.94 -0.65 -6.66
CA ASN A 51 -18.38 -0.64 -6.39
C ASN A 51 -19.19 -1.01 -7.64
N LEU A 52 -18.79 -0.49 -8.80
CA LEU A 52 -19.44 -0.84 -10.07
C LEU A 52 -19.27 -2.34 -10.38
N HIS A 53 -18.07 -2.88 -10.24
CA HIS A 53 -17.79 -4.29 -10.45
C HIS A 53 -18.62 -5.19 -9.51
N ILE A 54 -18.68 -4.86 -8.22
CA ILE A 54 -19.44 -5.64 -7.22
C ILE A 54 -20.93 -5.65 -7.56
N ASN A 55 -21.53 -4.49 -7.85
CA ASN A 55 -22.95 -4.39 -8.16
C ASN A 55 -23.31 -5.10 -9.47
N LEU A 56 -22.48 -4.96 -10.51
CA LEU A 56 -22.64 -5.71 -11.76
C LEU A 56 -22.46 -7.22 -11.55
N GLY A 57 -21.54 -7.62 -10.67
CA GLY A 57 -21.29 -9.01 -10.29
C GLY A 57 -22.51 -9.62 -9.62
N PHE A 58 -23.11 -8.89 -8.67
CA PHE A 58 -24.35 -9.30 -8.03
C PHE A 58 -25.49 -9.46 -9.05
N LEU A 59 -25.67 -8.49 -9.94
CA LEU A 59 -26.68 -8.57 -11.02
C LEU A 59 -26.44 -9.79 -11.93
N PHE A 60 -25.19 -10.05 -12.32
CA PHE A 60 -24.81 -11.19 -13.14
C PHE A 60 -25.09 -12.52 -12.44
N LEU A 61 -24.74 -12.67 -11.17
CA LEU A 61 -25.02 -13.87 -10.39
C LEU A 61 -26.52 -14.10 -10.22
N PHE A 62 -27.27 -13.07 -9.84
CA PHE A 62 -28.71 -13.15 -9.67
C PHE A 62 -29.42 -13.53 -10.99
N THR A 63 -29.06 -12.85 -12.09
CA THR A 63 -29.62 -13.17 -13.41
C THR A 63 -29.16 -14.52 -13.93
N GLY A 64 -27.96 -14.98 -13.56
CA GLY A 64 -27.46 -16.32 -13.87
C GLY A 64 -28.28 -17.42 -13.19
N ILE A 65 -28.65 -17.24 -11.92
CA ILE A 65 -29.56 -18.14 -11.20
C ILE A 65 -30.92 -18.21 -11.91
N LEU A 66 -31.50 -17.04 -12.24
CA LEU A 66 -32.76 -16.98 -13.00
C LEU A 66 -32.63 -17.63 -14.38
N HIS A 67 -31.49 -17.45 -15.06
CA HIS A 67 -31.22 -18.05 -16.36
C HIS A 67 -31.19 -19.57 -16.25
N ILE A 68 -30.51 -20.14 -15.25
CA ILE A 68 -30.49 -21.57 -14.98
C ILE A 68 -31.90 -22.09 -14.67
N TYR A 69 -32.65 -21.39 -13.82
CA TYR A 69 -34.03 -21.77 -13.47
C TYR A 69 -34.93 -21.82 -14.72
N PHE A 70 -34.90 -20.77 -15.56
CA PHE A 70 -35.74 -20.71 -16.76
C PHE A 70 -35.30 -21.67 -17.88
N ASN A 71 -34.02 -22.07 -17.89
CA ASN A 71 -33.42 -22.96 -18.89
C ASN A 71 -33.01 -24.33 -18.31
N TRP A 72 -33.64 -24.75 -17.21
CA TRP A 72 -33.32 -25.99 -16.51
C TRP A 72 -33.47 -27.25 -17.38
N ARG A 73 -34.50 -27.29 -18.23
CA ARG A 73 -34.75 -28.43 -19.15
C ARG A 73 -33.62 -28.59 -20.18
N PRO A 74 -33.21 -27.54 -20.92
CA PRO A 74 -31.99 -27.59 -21.76
C PRO A 74 -30.73 -28.03 -21.01
N LEU A 75 -30.51 -27.52 -19.79
CA LEU A 75 -29.32 -27.88 -19.00
C LEU A 75 -29.31 -29.37 -18.66
N LEU A 76 -30.43 -29.91 -18.18
CA LEU A 76 -30.57 -31.35 -17.92
C LEU A 76 -30.42 -32.19 -19.18
N ALA A 77 -30.86 -31.70 -20.34
CA ALA A 77 -30.67 -32.39 -21.60
C ALA A 77 -29.19 -32.54 -21.96
N ALA A 78 -28.35 -31.55 -21.65
CA ALA A 78 -26.90 -31.63 -21.84
C ALA A 78 -26.23 -32.68 -20.93
N MET A 79 -26.87 -33.06 -19.82
CA MET A 79 -26.40 -34.08 -18.89
C MET A 79 -27.01 -35.47 -19.13
N LYS A 80 -27.83 -35.64 -20.18
CA LYS A 80 -28.43 -36.94 -20.51
C LYS A 80 -27.49 -37.81 -21.34
N SER A 81 -27.41 -39.09 -21.01
CA SER A 81 -26.71 -40.09 -21.81
C SER A 81 -27.49 -40.44 -23.10
N ARG A 82 -26.87 -41.23 -24.00
CA ARG A 82 -27.57 -41.83 -25.17
C ARG A 82 -28.85 -42.58 -24.77
N ALA A 83 -28.91 -43.10 -23.54
CA ALA A 83 -30.08 -43.79 -22.97
C ALA A 83 -31.11 -42.86 -22.29
N ARG A 84 -30.97 -41.53 -22.44
CA ARG A 84 -31.85 -40.48 -21.86
C ARG A 84 -31.90 -40.41 -20.33
N GLN A 85 -31.01 -41.11 -19.63
CA GLN A 85 -30.82 -41.00 -18.18
C GLN A 85 -29.90 -39.82 -17.86
N VAL A 86 -30.21 -39.07 -16.79
CA VAL A 86 -29.34 -37.97 -16.32
C VAL A 86 -28.11 -38.60 -15.65
N ILE A 87 -26.93 -38.39 -16.24
CA ILE A 87 -25.64 -38.83 -15.69
C ILE A 87 -24.84 -37.58 -15.38
N VAL A 88 -24.47 -37.39 -14.11
CA VAL A 88 -23.72 -36.20 -13.68
C VAL A 88 -22.30 -36.21 -14.24
N PHE A 89 -21.62 -37.37 -14.20
CA PHE A 89 -20.26 -37.54 -14.69
C PHE A 89 -20.20 -37.96 -16.16
N THR A 90 -20.65 -37.08 -17.06
CA THR A 90 -20.39 -37.27 -18.49
C THR A 90 -18.91 -37.00 -18.82
N PRO A 91 -18.34 -37.54 -19.91
CA PRO A 91 -16.99 -37.19 -20.33
C PRO A 91 -16.77 -35.68 -20.47
N HIS A 92 -17.75 -34.95 -21.01
CA HIS A 92 -17.71 -33.48 -21.11
C HIS A 92 -17.67 -32.79 -19.75
N PHE A 93 -18.49 -33.25 -18.79
CA PHE A 93 -18.46 -32.74 -17.42
C PHE A 93 -17.11 -33.00 -16.77
N ASN A 94 -16.54 -34.20 -16.92
CA ASN A 94 -15.24 -34.55 -16.35
C ASN A 94 -14.12 -33.70 -16.95
N ILE A 95 -14.13 -33.45 -18.27
CA ILE A 95 -13.16 -32.54 -18.92
C ILE A 95 -13.29 -31.12 -18.35
N ALA A 96 -14.51 -30.59 -18.26
CA ALA A 96 -14.76 -29.26 -17.68
C ALA A 96 -14.27 -29.18 -16.22
N LEU A 97 -14.60 -30.20 -15.42
CA LEU A 97 -14.17 -30.30 -14.02
C LEU A 97 -12.66 -30.36 -13.89
N ILE A 98 -11.99 -31.21 -14.65
CA ILE A 98 -10.51 -31.32 -14.64
C ILE A 98 -9.89 -29.98 -15.04
N LEU A 99 -10.38 -29.34 -16.10
CA LEU A 99 -9.86 -28.04 -16.53
C LEU A 99 -10.02 -26.98 -15.43
N THR A 100 -11.20 -26.89 -14.79
CA THR A 100 -11.42 -25.97 -13.67
C THR A 100 -10.51 -26.28 -12.49
N LEU A 101 -10.35 -27.55 -12.12
CA LEU A 101 -9.46 -27.97 -11.03
C LEU A 101 -7.99 -27.65 -11.35
N LEU A 102 -7.54 -27.86 -12.58
CA LEU A 102 -6.19 -27.50 -13.02
C LEU A 102 -5.95 -25.99 -12.87
N VAL A 103 -6.92 -25.15 -13.24
CA VAL A 103 -6.83 -23.70 -13.05
C VAL A 103 -6.78 -23.33 -11.57
N CYS A 104 -7.66 -23.90 -10.75
CA CYS A 104 -7.68 -23.64 -9.31
C CYS A 104 -6.37 -24.07 -8.63
N ILE A 105 -5.93 -25.32 -8.84
CA ILE A 105 -4.71 -25.88 -8.26
C ILE A 105 -3.49 -25.13 -8.77
N GLY A 106 -3.40 -24.89 -10.08
CA GLY A 106 -2.31 -24.12 -10.69
C GLY A 106 -2.21 -22.70 -10.13
N THR A 107 -3.34 -22.05 -9.84
CA THR A 107 -3.37 -20.72 -9.21
C THR A 107 -2.85 -20.77 -7.77
N VAL A 108 -3.34 -21.70 -6.95
CA VAL A 108 -2.91 -21.86 -5.54
C VAL A 108 -1.42 -22.22 -5.45
N LEU A 109 -0.95 -23.10 -6.34
CA LEU A 109 0.46 -23.50 -6.42
C LEU A 109 1.35 -22.51 -7.18
N LYS A 110 0.78 -21.40 -7.69
CA LYS A 110 1.50 -20.36 -8.45
C LYS A 110 2.24 -20.90 -9.68
N VAL A 111 1.65 -21.87 -10.38
CA VAL A 111 2.21 -22.51 -11.59
C VAL A 111 1.78 -21.73 -12.85
N PRO A 112 2.66 -21.57 -13.86
CA PRO A 112 2.28 -20.98 -15.15
C PRO A 112 1.22 -21.81 -15.89
N PRO A 113 0.32 -21.17 -16.68
CA PRO A 113 0.26 -19.74 -16.97
C PRO A 113 -0.44 -18.87 -15.90
N MET A 114 -1.00 -19.47 -14.84
CA MET A 114 -1.81 -18.76 -13.84
C MET A 114 -0.97 -17.74 -13.08
N SER A 115 0.25 -18.10 -12.68
CA SER A 115 1.18 -17.14 -12.06
C SER A 115 1.66 -16.04 -13.03
N THR A 116 1.79 -16.34 -14.32
CA THR A 116 2.17 -15.33 -15.32
C THR A 116 1.17 -14.19 -15.40
N ILE A 117 -0.14 -14.52 -15.35
CA ILE A 117 -1.21 -13.52 -15.31
C ILE A 117 -1.10 -12.67 -14.04
N ILE A 118 -0.92 -13.30 -12.88
CA ILE A 118 -0.80 -12.57 -11.60
C ILE A 118 0.41 -11.64 -11.60
N ASN A 119 1.58 -12.14 -12.01
CA ASN A 119 2.83 -11.38 -12.03
C ASN A 119 2.77 -10.19 -12.99
N LEU A 120 2.06 -10.32 -14.12
CA LEU A 120 1.83 -9.21 -15.03
C LEU A 120 0.97 -8.12 -14.37
N ALA A 121 -0.09 -8.50 -13.65
CA ALA A 121 -0.92 -7.55 -12.91
C ALA A 121 -0.10 -6.81 -11.84
N GLU A 122 0.76 -7.53 -11.11
CA GLU A 122 1.67 -6.95 -10.11
C GLU A 122 2.66 -5.97 -10.75
N SER A 123 3.31 -6.35 -11.86
CA SER A 123 4.25 -5.47 -12.55
C SER A 123 3.59 -4.16 -13.03
N ILE A 124 2.35 -4.20 -13.53
CA ILE A 124 1.60 -2.99 -13.90
C ILE A 124 1.36 -2.10 -12.67
N LYS A 125 1.02 -2.71 -11.53
CA LYS A 125 0.75 -1.98 -10.29
C LYS A 125 2.02 -1.41 -9.65
N ASP A 126 3.15 -2.08 -9.79
CA ASP A 126 4.46 -1.59 -9.34
C ASP A 126 4.93 -0.41 -10.18
N GLN A 127 4.77 -0.48 -11.51
CA GLN A 127 5.03 0.67 -12.40
C GLN A 127 4.15 1.88 -12.04
N ALA A 128 2.90 1.63 -11.63
CA ALA A 128 2.04 2.69 -11.13
C ALA A 128 2.57 3.28 -9.81
N ALA A 129 3.14 2.47 -8.91
CA ALA A 129 3.77 2.97 -7.69
C ALA A 129 4.97 3.87 -7.98
N GLU A 130 5.81 3.52 -8.97
CA GLU A 130 6.92 4.36 -9.42
C GLU A 130 6.43 5.70 -10.02
N LYS A 131 5.39 5.64 -10.86
CA LYS A 131 4.84 6.82 -11.55
C LYS A 131 4.10 7.77 -10.59
N TYR A 132 3.21 7.24 -9.77
CA TYR A 132 2.33 8.03 -8.92
C TYR A 132 2.92 8.28 -7.52
N GLY A 133 3.91 7.50 -7.10
CA GLY A 133 4.57 7.60 -5.80
C GLY A 133 3.83 6.82 -4.71
N GLU A 134 4.58 6.37 -3.72
CA GLU A 134 4.04 5.69 -2.55
C GLU A 134 3.85 6.65 -1.37
N PRO A 135 2.83 6.41 -0.52
CA PRO A 135 2.75 7.10 0.76
C PRO A 135 3.93 6.71 1.66
N PRO A 136 4.37 7.59 2.56
CA PRO A 136 5.53 7.32 3.41
C PRO A 136 5.32 6.17 4.42
N TYR A 137 4.06 5.79 4.67
CA TYR A 137 3.66 4.60 5.42
C TYR A 137 2.22 4.23 5.04
N GLY A 138 1.75 3.06 5.47
CA GLY A 138 0.39 2.60 5.17
C GLY A 138 -0.69 3.55 5.69
N HIS A 139 -1.68 3.86 4.85
CA HIS A 139 -2.80 4.76 5.15
C HIS A 139 -2.39 6.13 5.70
N ALA A 140 -1.30 6.69 5.15
CA ALA A 140 -0.80 7.99 5.60
C ALA A 140 -1.79 9.12 5.30
N GLU A 141 -2.62 9.00 4.26
CA GLU A 141 -3.70 9.90 3.92
C GLU A 141 -4.75 10.03 5.04
N LEU A 142 -5.02 8.94 5.76
CA LEU A 142 -6.00 8.92 6.85
C LEU A 142 -5.45 9.44 8.19
N SER A 143 -4.14 9.72 8.26
CA SER A 143 -3.54 10.24 9.49
C SER A 143 -3.84 11.74 9.64
N SER A 144 -4.10 12.18 10.87
CA SER A 144 -4.18 13.61 11.16
C SER A 144 -2.87 14.33 10.82
N LEU A 145 -2.92 15.61 10.47
CA LEU A 145 -1.73 16.41 10.18
C LEU A 145 -0.70 16.32 11.32
N LYS A 146 -1.17 16.32 12.57
CA LYS A 146 -0.37 16.13 13.78
C LYS A 146 0.32 14.77 13.86
N LEU A 147 -0.44 13.68 13.64
CA LEU A 147 0.12 12.34 13.67
C LEU A 147 1.11 12.14 12.51
N PHE A 148 0.76 12.67 11.34
CA PHE A 148 1.58 12.62 10.15
C PHE A 148 2.90 13.36 10.34
N ALA A 149 2.87 14.59 10.86
CA ALA A 149 4.05 15.37 11.20
C ALA A 149 4.92 14.65 12.24
N ARG A 150 4.32 14.10 13.30
CA ARG A 150 5.05 13.35 14.33
C ARG A 150 5.75 12.11 13.77
N ARG A 151 5.06 11.33 12.92
CA ARG A 151 5.62 10.09 12.33
C ARG A 151 6.79 10.37 11.39
N LEU A 152 6.75 11.49 10.68
CA LEU A 152 7.80 11.88 9.75
C LEU A 152 8.87 12.77 10.36
N GLY A 153 8.70 13.26 11.59
CA GLY A 153 9.62 14.21 12.22
C GLY A 153 9.57 15.60 11.60
N LEU A 154 8.41 16.01 11.09
CA LEU A 154 8.17 17.37 10.60
C LEU A 154 7.95 18.33 11.77
N ASP A 155 8.48 19.55 11.67
CA ASP A 155 8.08 20.61 12.58
C ASP A 155 6.63 21.02 12.29
N MET A 156 5.74 20.84 13.27
CA MET A 156 4.30 21.05 13.11
C MET A 156 3.96 22.52 12.81
N ASN A 157 4.63 23.47 13.47
CA ASN A 157 4.36 24.89 13.30
C ASN A 157 4.80 25.34 11.91
N MET A 158 5.95 24.86 11.45
CA MET A 158 6.44 25.11 10.10
C MET A 158 5.54 24.45 9.05
N ALA A 159 5.10 23.21 9.25
CA ALA A 159 4.17 22.54 8.35
C ALA A 159 2.87 23.34 8.18
N MET A 160 2.27 23.80 9.29
CA MET A 160 1.07 24.67 9.24
C MET A 160 1.36 26.01 8.55
N THR A 161 2.55 26.58 8.75
CA THR A 161 2.97 27.83 8.08
C THR A 161 3.11 27.63 6.58
N LEU A 162 3.72 26.53 6.13
CA LEU A 162 3.85 26.17 4.72
C LEU A 162 2.49 25.98 4.05
N LEU A 163 1.55 25.32 4.73
CA LEU A 163 0.17 25.19 4.25
C LEU A 163 -0.49 26.56 4.07
N LYS A 164 -0.41 27.44 5.08
CA LYS A 164 -0.93 28.81 4.99
C LYS A 164 -0.28 29.62 3.87
N GLN A 165 1.04 29.53 3.71
CA GLN A 165 1.78 30.22 2.65
C GLN A 165 1.36 29.76 1.24
N LYS A 166 0.89 28.52 1.11
CA LYS A 166 0.33 27.98 -0.14
C LYS A 166 -1.18 28.16 -0.26
N ASN A 167 -1.80 28.98 0.62
CA ASN A 167 -3.24 29.24 0.67
C ASN A 167 -4.08 27.97 0.83
N ILE A 168 -3.55 26.96 1.53
CA ILE A 168 -4.27 25.74 1.85
C ILE A 168 -5.16 26.00 3.08
N SER A 169 -6.45 25.78 2.92
CA SER A 169 -7.45 25.84 3.98
C SER A 169 -7.39 24.58 4.83
N PHE A 170 -7.35 24.71 6.15
CA PHE A 170 -7.44 23.58 7.06
C PHE A 170 -8.02 24.03 8.40
N SER A 171 -8.80 23.16 9.03
CA SER A 171 -9.49 23.40 10.29
C SER A 171 -8.59 23.26 11.52
N GLY A 172 -7.50 22.49 11.40
CA GLY A 172 -6.55 22.34 12.50
C GLY A 172 -5.65 21.11 12.40
N PRO A 173 -4.87 20.84 13.45
CA PRO A 173 -3.86 19.77 13.47
C PRO A 173 -4.45 18.35 13.50
N ASP A 174 -5.71 18.20 13.91
CA ASP A 174 -6.37 16.91 14.04
C ASP A 174 -7.11 16.48 12.75
N GLN A 175 -7.23 17.39 11.76
CA GLN A 175 -7.78 17.09 10.45
C GLN A 175 -6.84 16.15 9.67
N THR A 176 -7.41 15.21 8.91
CA THR A 176 -6.61 14.22 8.15
C THR A 176 -5.95 14.85 6.93
N ILE A 177 -4.85 14.25 6.46
CA ILE A 177 -4.20 14.69 5.22
C ILE A 177 -5.17 14.58 4.03
N LEU A 178 -6.01 13.53 4.02
CA LEU A 178 -7.04 13.33 3.01
C LEU A 178 -8.07 14.47 3.02
N ASP A 179 -8.66 14.80 4.17
CA ASP A 179 -9.68 15.85 4.24
C ASP A 179 -9.10 17.21 3.82
N ILE A 180 -7.88 17.52 4.26
CA ILE A 180 -7.16 18.74 3.83
C ILE A 180 -6.96 18.73 2.32
N ALA A 181 -6.62 17.58 1.73
CA ALA A 181 -6.43 17.47 0.29
C ALA A 181 -7.76 17.71 -0.46
N GLU A 182 -8.83 17.05 -0.06
CA GLU A 182 -10.15 17.14 -0.69
C GLU A 182 -10.73 18.56 -0.63
N GLU A 183 -10.69 19.21 0.53
CA GLU A 183 -11.17 20.60 0.72
C GLU A 183 -10.43 21.62 -0.15
N ASN A 184 -9.21 21.28 -0.58
CA ASN A 184 -8.36 22.16 -1.39
C ASN A 184 -8.18 21.68 -2.83
N HIS A 185 -8.94 20.67 -3.27
CA HIS A 185 -8.82 20.07 -4.61
C HIS A 185 -7.38 19.62 -4.94
N LEU A 186 -6.72 19.04 -3.94
CA LEU A 186 -5.38 18.46 -4.02
C LEU A 186 -5.42 16.97 -3.73
N THR A 187 -4.31 16.31 -4.01
CA THR A 187 -4.05 14.93 -3.60
C THR A 187 -3.30 14.90 -2.26
N PRO A 188 -3.46 13.85 -1.43
CA PRO A 188 -2.67 13.67 -0.20
C PRO A 188 -1.15 13.80 -0.44
N LYS A 189 -0.68 13.28 -1.58
CA LYS A 189 0.70 13.46 -2.05
C LYS A 189 1.10 14.92 -2.21
N GLN A 190 0.27 15.75 -2.84
CA GLN A 190 0.56 17.17 -3.04
C GLN A 190 0.62 17.92 -1.70
N VAL A 191 -0.30 17.62 -0.78
CA VAL A 191 -0.26 18.17 0.58
C VAL A 191 1.06 17.81 1.27
N TYR A 192 1.51 16.55 1.15
CA TYR A 192 2.80 16.13 1.69
C TYR A 192 3.98 16.88 1.07
N GLU A 193 4.06 16.99 -0.26
CA GLU A 193 5.17 17.68 -0.91
C GLU A 193 5.25 19.18 -0.52
N ILE A 194 4.11 19.80 -0.17
CA ILE A 194 4.09 21.18 0.38
C ILE A 194 4.74 21.25 1.76
N ILE A 195 4.45 20.29 2.65
CA ILE A 195 4.94 20.31 4.04
C ILE A 195 6.28 19.61 4.24
N LYS A 196 6.75 18.84 3.25
CA LYS A 196 8.03 18.12 3.26
C LYS A 196 9.25 18.99 3.61
N PRO A 197 9.34 20.28 3.22
CA PRO A 197 10.43 21.15 3.68
C PRO A 197 10.50 21.34 5.20
N ALA A 198 9.40 21.16 5.94
CA ALA A 198 9.40 21.20 7.41
C ALA A 198 10.25 20.09 8.06
N LEU A 199 10.65 19.07 7.29
CA LEU A 199 11.62 18.05 7.70
C LEU A 199 13.02 18.65 7.89
N GLN A 200 13.35 19.71 7.15
CA GLN A 200 14.66 20.35 7.19
C GLN A 200 14.78 21.32 8.37
N SER A 201 13.67 21.86 8.87
CA SER A 201 13.65 22.74 10.05
C SER A 201 13.85 21.97 11.36
N SER A 202 13.51 20.67 11.42
CA SER A 202 13.82 19.83 12.58
C SER A 202 15.31 19.49 12.70
N ARG A 203 16.13 19.74 11.66
CA ARG A 203 17.61 19.69 11.75
C ARG A 203 18.22 20.83 12.58
N GLN A 204 17.42 21.74 13.13
CA GLN A 204 17.88 22.66 14.18
C GLN A 204 17.58 22.18 15.61
N LYS A 205 17.21 20.92 15.82
CA LYS A 205 17.49 20.30 17.12
C LYS A 205 18.98 19.92 17.16
N LYS A 206 19.77 20.68 17.93
CA LYS A 206 21.09 20.21 18.40
C LYS A 206 20.88 18.85 19.07
N GLY A 207 21.64 17.83 18.65
CA GLY A 207 21.62 16.50 19.30
C GLY A 207 21.16 15.35 18.40
N LEU A 208 21.27 14.14 18.94
CA LEU A 208 20.83 12.91 18.27
C LEU A 208 19.30 12.90 18.05
N PRO A 209 18.79 12.25 16.98
CA PRO A 209 17.36 11.99 16.80
C PRO A 209 16.84 11.05 17.90
N ASP A 210 15.52 11.04 18.15
CA ASP A 210 14.90 10.17 19.18
C ASP A 210 14.91 8.67 18.82
N ILE A 211 15.04 8.38 17.52
CA ILE A 211 15.05 7.01 16.97
C ILE A 211 16.26 6.91 16.03
N PRO A 212 17.01 5.80 16.03
CA PRO A 212 18.15 5.65 15.14
C PRO A 212 17.69 5.66 13.67
N PRO A 213 18.23 6.53 12.82
CA PRO A 213 17.89 6.53 11.40
C PRO A 213 18.38 5.24 10.72
N PRO A 214 17.77 4.84 9.58
CA PRO A 214 18.25 3.71 8.80
C PRO A 214 19.75 3.81 8.50
N GLY A 215 20.48 2.72 8.72
CA GLY A 215 21.92 2.67 8.48
C GLY A 215 22.81 3.35 9.54
N PHE A 216 22.26 3.80 10.68
CA PHE A 216 23.04 4.42 11.76
C PHE A 216 24.21 3.54 12.24
N GLY A 217 24.01 2.22 12.32
CA GLY A 217 25.03 1.26 12.73
C GLY A 217 26.28 1.24 11.84
N HIS A 218 26.16 1.62 10.57
CA HIS A 218 27.25 1.59 9.58
C HIS A 218 28.06 2.89 9.52
N ARG A 219 27.67 3.93 10.27
CA ARG A 219 28.38 5.22 10.28
C ARG A 219 29.45 5.22 11.36
N SER A 220 30.56 5.92 11.10
CA SER A 220 31.61 6.11 12.09
C SER A 220 31.15 7.06 13.20
N LEU A 221 31.73 6.91 14.40
CA LEU A 221 31.47 7.82 15.50
C LEU A 221 31.85 9.27 15.14
N ALA A 222 32.91 9.46 14.36
CA ALA A 222 33.32 10.75 13.80
C ALA A 222 32.28 11.39 12.89
N ASP A 223 31.73 10.63 11.95
CA ASP A 223 30.70 11.14 11.03
C ASP A 223 29.43 11.54 11.79
N ILE A 224 29.04 10.74 12.78
CA ILE A 224 27.88 11.01 13.64
C ILE A 224 28.10 12.28 14.44
N CYS A 225 29.24 12.43 15.12
CA CYS A 225 29.52 13.64 15.91
C CYS A 225 29.57 14.89 15.03
N THR A 226 30.11 14.79 13.82
CA THR A 226 30.17 15.91 12.87
C THR A 226 28.77 16.28 12.38
N GLN A 227 27.98 15.28 11.99
CA GLN A 227 26.64 15.46 11.44
C GLN A 227 25.65 16.04 12.46
N TYR A 228 25.76 15.64 13.73
CA TYR A 228 24.85 16.07 14.79
C TYR A 228 25.45 17.15 15.70
N HIS A 229 26.60 17.73 15.32
CA HIS A 229 27.31 18.78 16.05
C HIS A 229 27.61 18.40 17.52
N LEU A 230 28.05 17.17 17.74
CA LEU A 230 28.42 16.64 19.05
C LEU A 230 29.89 16.91 19.35
N ASP A 231 30.19 17.21 20.60
CA ASP A 231 31.54 17.37 21.10
C ASP A 231 32.22 15.99 21.25
N MET A 232 33.11 15.68 20.30
CA MET A 232 33.82 14.40 20.22
C MET A 232 34.57 14.04 21.53
N PRO A 233 35.44 14.92 22.09
CA PRO A 233 36.02 14.72 23.41
C PRO A 233 35.00 14.37 24.50
N LYS A 234 33.89 15.13 24.61
CA LYS A 234 32.86 14.89 25.64
C LYS A 234 32.16 13.54 25.45
N ILE A 235 31.90 13.14 24.21
CA ILE A 235 31.28 11.85 23.86
C ILE A 235 32.21 10.69 24.25
N LEU A 236 33.49 10.74 23.88
CA LEU A 236 34.46 9.70 24.22
C LEU A 236 34.62 9.56 25.74
N GLN A 237 34.69 10.68 26.47
CA GLN A 237 34.76 10.67 27.92
C GLN A 237 33.51 10.03 28.55
N SER A 238 32.33 10.39 28.05
CA SER A 238 31.06 9.89 28.58
C SER A 238 30.80 8.41 28.25
N LEU A 239 31.24 7.96 27.07
CA LEU A 239 31.23 6.53 26.71
C LEU A 239 32.20 5.73 27.59
N ALA A 240 33.40 6.26 27.86
CA ALA A 240 34.35 5.64 28.77
C ALA A 240 33.79 5.53 30.21
N LEU A 241 33.06 6.53 30.70
CA LEU A 241 32.35 6.46 32.00
C LEU A 241 31.28 5.36 32.02
N LYS A 242 30.65 5.07 30.89
CA LYS A 242 29.71 3.95 30.72
C LYS A 242 30.40 2.61 30.41
N LYS A 243 31.74 2.54 30.54
CA LYS A 243 32.59 1.36 30.22
C LYS A 243 32.51 0.91 28.76
N ILE A 244 32.21 1.84 27.85
CA ILE A 244 32.19 1.59 26.41
C ILE A 244 33.49 2.10 25.81
N ILE A 245 34.29 1.20 25.26
CA ILE A 245 35.52 1.53 24.54
C ILE A 245 35.15 1.88 23.10
N ALA A 246 35.41 3.12 22.69
CA ALA A 246 35.09 3.62 21.36
C ALA A 246 36.23 4.43 20.78
N SER A 247 36.45 4.31 19.46
CA SER A 247 37.38 5.12 18.69
C SER A 247 36.64 5.94 17.64
N PRO A 248 37.06 7.19 17.33
CA PRO A 248 36.39 8.04 16.34
C PRO A 248 36.17 7.39 14.97
N LYS A 249 37.10 6.53 14.53
CA LYS A 249 37.06 5.91 13.20
C LYS A 249 36.19 4.65 13.14
N GLN A 250 35.83 4.07 14.28
CA GLN A 250 35.02 2.85 14.31
C GLN A 250 33.57 3.16 13.98
N THR A 251 32.92 2.23 13.28
CA THR A 251 31.46 2.27 13.09
C THR A 251 30.73 1.96 14.39
N ILE A 252 29.49 2.41 14.54
CA ILE A 252 28.67 2.08 15.71
C ILE A 252 28.52 0.55 15.86
N LYS A 253 28.48 -0.19 14.75
CA LYS A 253 28.46 -1.65 14.73
C LYS A 253 29.76 -2.27 15.24
N GLU A 254 30.92 -1.71 14.87
CA GLU A 254 32.22 -2.14 15.38
C GLU A 254 32.40 -1.83 16.86
N ILE A 255 31.94 -0.65 17.31
CA ILE A 255 31.94 -0.27 18.73
C ILE A 255 31.06 -1.25 19.52
N ALA A 256 29.86 -1.55 19.03
CA ALA A 256 28.97 -2.50 19.68
C ALA A 256 29.60 -3.89 19.79
N ALA A 257 30.19 -4.38 18.69
CA ALA A 257 30.89 -5.68 18.67
C ALA A 257 32.10 -5.73 19.61
N ALA A 258 32.89 -4.65 19.70
CA ALA A 258 34.04 -4.57 20.59
C ALA A 258 33.68 -4.51 22.08
N ASN A 259 32.42 -4.23 22.41
CA ASN A 259 31.91 -4.13 23.78
C ASN A 259 30.84 -5.20 24.09
N ASP A 260 30.70 -6.23 23.26
CA ASP A 260 29.69 -7.31 23.40
C ASP A 260 28.24 -6.78 23.60
N THR A 261 27.88 -5.73 22.86
CA THR A 261 26.53 -5.12 22.92
C THR A 261 25.87 -5.00 21.54
N ASP A 262 24.59 -4.62 21.52
CA ASP A 262 23.87 -4.32 20.29
C ASP A 262 24.08 -2.84 19.88
N PRO A 263 24.19 -2.52 18.57
CA PRO A 263 24.29 -1.14 18.08
C PRO A 263 23.21 -0.18 18.61
N ARG A 264 22.02 -0.68 18.93
CA ARG A 264 20.94 0.09 19.56
C ARG A 264 21.31 0.55 20.97
N VAL A 265 22.05 -0.25 21.73
CA VAL A 265 22.53 0.11 23.08
C VAL A 265 23.52 1.26 23.01
N ILE A 266 24.41 1.24 22.00
CA ILE A 266 25.34 2.36 21.75
C ILE A 266 24.57 3.63 21.37
N PHE A 267 23.54 3.50 20.52
CA PHE A 267 22.66 4.64 20.20
C PHE A 267 21.96 5.20 21.43
N THR A 268 21.38 4.36 22.29
CA THR A 268 20.74 4.79 23.54
C THR A 268 21.75 5.47 24.48
N ALA A 269 22.97 4.95 24.59
CA ALA A 269 24.01 5.57 25.38
C ALA A 269 24.39 6.97 24.84
N LEU A 270 24.50 7.13 23.52
CA LEU A 270 24.76 8.44 22.90
C LEU A 270 23.59 9.41 23.11
N HIS A 271 22.36 8.93 22.99
CA HIS A 271 21.15 9.72 23.23
C HIS A 271 21.06 10.21 24.69
N ASP A 272 21.33 9.32 25.66
CA ASP A 272 21.43 9.65 27.09
C ASP A 272 22.47 10.75 27.37
N ILE A 273 23.62 10.67 26.71
CA ILE A 273 24.73 11.62 26.90
C ILE A 273 24.39 13.00 26.32
N CYS A 274 23.67 13.03 25.20
CA CYS A 274 23.30 14.28 24.53
C CYS A 274 22.13 15.01 25.23
N ASN A 275 21.32 14.29 26.01
CA ASN A 275 20.18 14.82 26.74
C ASN A 275 20.48 15.13 28.23
N ARG A 276 21.76 15.04 28.64
CA ARG A 276 22.26 15.46 29.96
C ARG A 276 23.13 16.71 29.85
#